data_AF-A0A6A6V8C9-F1
#
_entry.id   AF-A0A6A6V8C9-F1
#
_cell.length_a   1.000
_cell.length_b   1.000
_cell.length_c   1.000
_cell.angle_alpha   90.00
_cell.angle_beta   90.00
_cell.angle_gamma   90.00
#
_symmetry.space_group_name_H-M   'P 1'
#
loop_
_entity.id
_entity.type
_entity.pdbx_description
1 polymer ?
#
loop_
_entity_poly.entity_id
_entity_poly.type
_entity_poly.pdbx_seq_one_letter_code
_entity_poly.pdbx_strand_id
1 'polypeptide(L)'
;MQASPGGYTCNCCPKKPKKFETESDLHWHRLEKQYTCEYCTNRFKNKNEAERHMNSLHLRKNSWSCAALKDVGVCAVFHPSPANAAVTDVCGYCGEEFSNPPDWEDRKLHVNHVHKFGECNQGKKFYRADHFRQHLKHSHAGTSGKWTNMLENACMKDEPPPVLPTERATSSGTTAGPAALDRTSKGDPMDESNG
;
A
#
# COMPACT_ATOMS: atom_id res chain seq x y z
N MET A 1 -5.93 -18.04 47.96
CA MET A 1 -5.95 -17.61 46.55
C MET A 1 -4.85 -18.37 45.84
N GLN A 2 -5.21 -19.35 44.99
CA GLN A 2 -4.24 -20.22 44.31
C GLN A 2 -3.79 -19.53 43.02
N ALA A 3 -2.50 -19.15 42.94
CA ALA A 3 -1.87 -18.70 41.70
C ALA A 3 -1.27 -19.93 41.01
N SER A 4 -1.76 -20.28 39.81
CA SER A 4 -1.12 -21.27 38.95
C SER A 4 0.15 -20.70 38.33
N PRO A 5 1.20 -21.52 38.08
CA PRO A 5 2.44 -21.08 37.43
C PRO A 5 2.23 -20.95 35.92
N GLY A 6 1.52 -19.92 35.51
CA GLY A 6 1.31 -19.58 34.10
C GLY A 6 1.52 -18.08 33.93
N GLY A 7 2.74 -17.68 33.56
CA GLY A 7 3.12 -16.26 33.42
C GLY A 7 2.15 -15.43 32.57
N TYR A 8 2.16 -14.13 32.81
CA TYR A 8 1.25 -13.16 32.19
C TYR A 8 1.65 -12.88 30.75
N THR A 9 0.71 -12.88 29.81
CA THR A 9 1.01 -12.67 28.39
C THR A 9 0.37 -11.38 27.87
N CYS A 10 1.16 -10.55 27.18
CA CYS A 10 0.68 -9.35 26.51
C CYS A 10 0.27 -9.64 25.07
N ASN A 11 -1.01 -9.42 24.78
CA ASN A 11 -1.58 -9.51 23.42
C ASN A 11 -1.65 -8.16 22.71
N CYS A 12 -1.19 -7.08 23.36
CA CYS A 12 -1.19 -5.73 22.80
C CYS A 12 0.08 -5.44 21.97
N CYS A 13 1.02 -6.38 21.87
CA CYS A 13 2.24 -6.17 21.12
C CYS A 13 2.06 -6.61 19.65
N PRO A 14 2.45 -5.77 18.68
CA PRO A 14 2.39 -6.12 17.25
C PRO A 14 3.39 -7.22 16.85
N LYS A 15 4.39 -7.49 17.71
CA LYS A 15 5.29 -8.65 17.61
C LYS A 15 4.90 -9.67 18.67
N LYS A 16 5.23 -10.95 18.41
CA LYS A 16 4.92 -12.16 19.22
C LYS A 16 4.60 -11.86 20.69
N PRO A 17 3.54 -12.48 21.27
CA PRO A 17 3.09 -12.18 22.62
C PRO A 17 4.24 -12.23 23.62
N LYS A 18 4.49 -11.10 24.29
CA LYS A 18 5.52 -11.03 25.34
C LYS A 18 4.97 -11.67 26.61
N LYS A 19 5.74 -12.59 27.19
CA LYS A 19 5.44 -13.17 28.50
C LYS A 19 6.14 -12.35 29.58
N PHE A 20 5.47 -12.21 30.72
CA PHE A 20 5.90 -11.48 31.91
C PHE A 20 5.72 -12.40 33.12
N GLU A 21 6.60 -12.25 34.10
CA GLU A 21 6.59 -13.08 35.30
C GLU A 21 5.52 -12.59 36.30
N THR A 22 5.32 -11.27 36.37
CA THR A 22 4.33 -10.67 37.28
C THR A 22 3.25 -9.88 36.54
N GLU A 23 2.09 -9.73 37.19
CA GLU A 23 1.02 -8.88 36.69
C GLU A 23 1.44 -7.40 36.64
N SER A 24 2.24 -6.98 37.63
CA SER A 24 2.80 -5.64 37.73
C SER A 24 3.68 -5.32 36.51
N ASP A 25 4.54 -6.24 36.07
CA ASP A 25 5.39 -6.02 34.89
C ASP A 25 4.55 -5.88 33.61
N LEU A 26 3.50 -6.69 33.48
CA LEU A 26 2.55 -6.56 32.37
C LEU A 26 1.80 -5.21 32.43
N HIS A 27 1.46 -4.74 33.62
CA HIS A 27 0.82 -3.44 33.84
C HIS A 27 1.75 -2.28 33.45
N TRP A 28 3.00 -2.26 33.92
CA TRP A 28 3.99 -1.24 33.54
C TRP A 28 4.27 -1.26 32.03
N HIS A 29 4.44 -2.44 31.45
CA HIS A 29 4.58 -2.60 30.01
C HIS A 29 3.41 -1.99 29.22
N ARG A 30 2.19 -2.14 29.73
CA ARG A 30 0.99 -1.51 29.16
C ARG A 30 1.06 0.02 29.34
N LEU A 31 1.46 0.54 30.48
CA LEU A 31 1.54 1.99 30.70
C LEU A 31 2.63 2.67 29.85
N GLU A 32 3.73 1.98 29.56
CA GLU A 32 4.78 2.47 28.64
C GLU A 32 4.29 2.63 27.19
N LYS A 33 3.30 1.83 26.79
CA LYS A 33 2.75 1.81 25.43
C LYS A 33 1.45 2.60 25.33
N GLN A 34 1.54 3.90 25.55
CA GLN A 34 0.38 4.79 25.66
C GLN A 34 -0.44 4.90 24.37
N TYR A 35 0.17 4.68 23.20
CA TYR A 35 -0.49 4.87 21.90
C TYR A 35 -1.14 3.59 21.42
N THR A 36 -2.47 3.60 21.27
CA THR A 36 -3.28 2.46 20.81
C THR A 36 -3.59 2.60 19.31
N CYS A 37 -3.68 1.46 18.61
CA CYS A 37 -4.26 1.44 17.27
C CYS A 37 -5.79 1.58 17.36
N GLU A 38 -6.39 2.33 16.43
CA GLU A 38 -7.85 2.50 16.35
C GLU A 38 -8.57 1.27 15.75
N TYR A 39 -7.84 0.41 15.04
CA TYR A 39 -8.40 -0.72 14.28
C TYR A 39 -8.08 -2.09 14.88
N CYS A 40 -7.20 -2.15 15.89
CA CYS A 40 -6.85 -3.40 16.56
C CYS A 40 -6.34 -3.15 17.99
N THR A 41 -6.07 -4.21 18.74
CA THR A 41 -5.64 -4.13 20.15
C THR A 41 -4.16 -3.79 20.35
N ASN A 42 -3.42 -3.49 19.27
CA ASN A 42 -1.99 -3.21 19.33
C ASN A 42 -1.67 -1.85 19.98
N ARG A 43 -0.57 -1.81 20.72
CA ARG A 43 -0.09 -0.66 21.48
C ARG A 43 1.39 -0.38 21.24
N PHE A 44 1.72 0.89 21.16
CA PHE A 44 3.00 1.44 20.71
C PHE A 44 3.56 2.44 21.71
N LYS A 45 4.89 2.56 21.75
CA LYS A 45 5.58 3.47 22.68
C LYS A 45 5.52 4.94 22.24
N ASN A 46 5.24 5.20 20.98
CA ASN A 46 5.12 6.55 20.44
C ASN A 46 4.07 6.62 19.32
N LYS A 47 3.63 7.85 19.04
CA LYS A 47 2.63 8.16 18.02
C LYS A 47 3.06 7.70 16.62
N ASN A 48 4.31 7.97 16.23
CA ASN A 48 4.83 7.65 14.90
C ASN A 48 4.78 6.14 14.59
N GLU A 49 5.04 5.29 15.58
CA GLU A 49 4.93 3.84 15.41
C GLU A 49 3.48 3.38 15.24
N ALA A 50 2.54 3.97 15.97
CA ALA A 50 1.11 3.70 15.84
C ALA A 50 0.58 4.16 14.47
N GLU A 51 0.91 5.39 14.05
CA GLU A 51 0.55 5.93 12.74
C GLU A 51 1.11 5.08 11.60
N ARG A 52 2.40 4.70 11.66
CA ARG A 52 3.00 3.80 10.67
C ARG A 52 2.29 2.44 10.61
N HIS A 53 1.90 1.90 11.76
CA HIS A 53 1.15 0.65 11.82
C HIS A 53 -0.24 0.78 11.16
N MET A 54 -0.99 1.83 11.50
CA MET A 54 -2.30 2.12 10.92
C MET A 54 -2.20 2.31 9.39
N ASN A 55 -1.27 3.14 8.94
CA ASN A 55 -1.06 3.43 7.53
C ASN A 55 -0.68 2.19 6.71
N SER A 56 0.09 1.26 7.28
CA SER A 56 0.58 0.10 6.53
C SER A 56 -0.34 -1.14 6.57
N LEU A 57 -1.11 -1.33 7.64
CA LEU A 57 -1.93 -2.53 7.82
C LEU A 57 -3.43 -2.30 7.68
N HIS A 58 -3.92 -1.14 8.09
CA HIS A 58 -5.36 -0.87 8.16
C HIS A 58 -5.82 0.08 7.06
N LEU A 59 -5.16 1.23 6.93
CA LEU A 59 -5.54 2.26 5.95
C LEU A 59 -5.00 1.97 4.57
N ARG A 60 -3.73 1.58 4.47
CA ARG A 60 -3.00 1.36 3.21
C ARG A 60 -3.12 2.52 2.22
N LYS A 61 -3.14 3.76 2.75
CA LYS A 61 -3.35 5.00 1.99
C LYS A 61 -2.44 5.13 0.76
N ASN A 62 -1.22 4.61 0.85
CA ASN A 62 -0.25 4.65 -0.24
C ASN A 62 0.27 3.25 -0.51
N SER A 63 0.39 2.91 -1.79
CA SER A 63 1.06 1.71 -2.25
C SER A 63 2.17 2.06 -3.23
N TRP A 64 3.25 1.30 -3.16
CA TRP A 64 4.40 1.41 -4.05
C TRP A 64 4.49 0.16 -4.91
N SER A 65 4.68 0.35 -6.21
CA SER A 65 4.85 -0.75 -7.17
C SER A 65 5.60 -0.28 -8.41
N CYS A 66 6.49 -1.13 -8.94
CA CYS A 66 7.14 -0.88 -10.22
C CYS A 66 6.14 -0.76 -11.38
N ALA A 67 4.91 -1.28 -11.23
CA ALA A 67 3.87 -1.18 -12.25
C ALA A 67 3.51 0.27 -12.58
N ALA A 68 3.69 1.20 -11.63
CA ALA A 68 3.46 2.62 -11.85
C ALA A 68 4.38 3.21 -12.94
N LEU A 69 5.57 2.63 -13.15
CA LEU A 69 6.51 3.07 -14.17
C LEU A 69 6.25 2.43 -15.55
N LYS A 70 5.46 1.35 -15.60
CA LYS A 70 5.21 0.62 -16.85
C LYS A 70 4.42 1.46 -17.86
N ASP A 71 3.40 2.17 -17.37
CA ASP A 71 2.49 2.94 -18.21
C ASP A 71 3.14 4.25 -18.72
N VAL A 72 4.02 4.85 -17.91
CA VAL A 72 4.76 6.08 -18.25
C VAL A 72 6.05 5.77 -19.02
N GLY A 73 6.61 4.58 -18.82
CA GLY A 73 7.82 4.10 -19.48
C GLY A 73 9.12 4.58 -18.83
N VAL A 74 10.23 4.28 -19.50
CA VAL A 74 11.60 4.53 -19.01
C VAL A 74 11.85 5.98 -18.62
N CYS A 75 11.16 6.94 -19.25
CA CYS A 75 11.31 8.36 -18.93
C CYS A 75 11.01 8.69 -17.46
N ALA A 76 10.08 7.99 -16.81
CA ALA A 76 9.73 8.21 -15.41
C ALA A 76 10.82 7.81 -14.41
N VAL A 77 11.82 7.05 -14.86
CA VAL A 77 12.96 6.63 -14.04
C VAL A 77 13.98 7.76 -13.91
N PHE A 78 14.05 8.66 -14.89
CA PHE A 78 15.03 9.73 -14.94
C PHE A 78 14.43 11.02 -14.41
N HIS A 79 15.23 11.77 -13.67
CA HIS A 79 14.84 13.09 -13.19
C HIS A 79 15.97 14.10 -13.38
N PRO A 80 15.69 15.40 -13.49
CA PRO A 80 16.73 16.40 -13.63
C PRO A 80 17.74 16.35 -12.48
N SER A 81 19.03 16.54 -12.78
CA SER A 81 20.08 16.57 -11.77
C SER A 81 19.87 17.74 -10.80
N PRO A 82 19.92 17.52 -9.47
CA PRO A 82 19.85 18.62 -8.51
C PRO A 82 21.03 19.60 -8.62
N ALA A 83 22.17 19.14 -9.14
CA ALA A 83 23.34 19.99 -9.36
C ALA A 83 23.25 20.71 -10.70
N ASN A 84 22.90 19.99 -11.77
CA ASN A 84 23.07 20.44 -13.15
C ASN A 84 21.85 20.12 -14.03
N ALA A 85 20.63 20.49 -13.59
CA ALA A 85 19.37 20.13 -14.26
C ALA A 85 19.29 20.51 -15.76
N ALA A 86 20.03 21.51 -16.20
CA ALA A 86 20.07 21.92 -17.60
C ALA A 86 20.93 21.00 -18.50
N VAL A 87 21.82 20.21 -17.90
CA VAL A 87 22.87 19.46 -18.62
C VAL A 87 22.74 17.96 -18.43
N THR A 88 22.33 17.50 -17.24
CA THR A 88 22.22 16.08 -16.95
C THR A 88 20.92 15.72 -16.24
N ASP A 89 20.42 14.53 -16.57
CA ASP A 89 19.42 13.81 -15.79
C ASP A 89 20.09 12.70 -14.98
N VAL A 90 19.43 12.25 -13.93
CA VAL A 90 19.93 11.23 -13.01
C VAL A 90 19.00 10.03 -13.06
N CYS A 91 19.58 8.83 -13.15
CA CYS A 91 18.83 7.59 -13.04
C CYS A 91 18.32 7.38 -11.61
N GLY A 92 17.01 7.20 -11.44
CA GLY A 92 16.37 7.02 -10.15
C GLY A 92 16.72 5.71 -9.41
N TYR A 93 17.30 4.71 -10.10
CA TYR A 93 17.75 3.47 -9.47
C TYR A 93 19.17 3.58 -8.90
N CYS A 94 20.13 4.11 -9.66
CA CYS A 94 21.55 4.09 -9.31
C CYS A 94 22.18 5.45 -9.01
N GLY A 95 21.56 6.55 -9.44
CA GLY A 95 22.14 7.89 -9.34
C GLY A 95 23.14 8.26 -10.44
N GLU A 96 23.32 7.42 -11.47
CA GLU A 96 24.19 7.76 -12.60
C GLU A 96 23.64 8.93 -13.40
N GLU A 97 24.53 9.80 -13.88
CA GLU A 97 24.19 10.98 -14.66
C GLU A 97 24.20 10.68 -16.17
N PHE A 98 23.18 11.16 -16.87
CA PHE A 98 22.98 11.02 -18.30
C PHE A 98 22.89 12.40 -18.92
N SER A 99 23.59 12.60 -20.04
CA SER A 99 23.58 13.89 -20.72
C SER A 99 22.20 14.23 -21.29
N ASN A 100 21.92 15.53 -21.37
CA ASN A 100 20.81 16.11 -22.12
C ASN A 100 21.36 16.77 -23.41
N PRO A 101 20.68 16.63 -24.58
CA PRO A 101 19.39 15.97 -24.78
C PRO A 101 19.43 14.45 -24.59
N PRO A 102 18.30 13.83 -24.20
CA PRO A 102 18.27 12.42 -23.81
C PRO A 102 18.53 11.49 -25.00
N ASP A 103 19.56 10.66 -24.91
CA ASP A 103 19.66 9.43 -25.67
C ASP A 103 18.76 8.37 -25.02
N TRP A 104 17.56 8.19 -25.56
CA TRP A 104 16.60 7.24 -25.01
C TRP A 104 16.97 5.78 -25.25
N GLU A 105 17.80 5.47 -26.25
CA GLU A 105 18.23 4.10 -26.50
C GLU A 105 19.27 3.68 -25.45
N ASP A 106 20.24 4.54 -25.16
CA ASP A 106 21.20 4.33 -24.08
C ASP A 106 20.50 4.23 -22.71
N ARG A 107 19.58 5.16 -22.42
CA ARG A 107 18.80 5.13 -21.16
C ARG A 107 17.96 3.86 -21.01
N LYS A 108 17.30 3.39 -22.09
CA LYS A 108 16.56 2.11 -22.11
C LYS A 108 17.50 0.94 -21.88
N LEU A 109 18.63 0.91 -22.57
CA LEU A 109 19.63 -0.15 -22.43
C LEU A 109 20.11 -0.23 -20.98
N HIS A 110 20.47 0.92 -20.38
CA HIS A 110 20.88 1.02 -18.99
C HIS A 110 19.82 0.44 -18.03
N VAL A 111 18.57 0.93 -18.07
CA VAL A 111 17.55 0.46 -17.10
C VAL A 111 17.16 -1.01 -17.31
N ASN A 112 17.16 -1.50 -18.54
CA ASN A 112 16.84 -2.90 -18.82
C ASN A 112 18.01 -3.82 -18.41
N HIS A 113 19.25 -3.47 -18.75
CA HIS A 113 20.40 -4.35 -18.51
C HIS A 113 20.91 -4.29 -17.07
N VAL A 114 21.04 -3.09 -16.51
CA VAL A 114 21.57 -2.85 -15.16
C VAL A 114 20.48 -3.09 -14.12
N HIS A 115 19.29 -2.55 -14.36
CA HIS A 115 18.21 -2.55 -13.38
C HIS A 115 17.12 -3.58 -13.63
N LYS A 116 17.21 -4.39 -14.69
CA LYS A 116 16.20 -5.43 -15.00
C LYS A 116 14.78 -4.84 -15.03
N PHE A 117 14.66 -3.64 -15.59
CA PHE A 117 13.40 -2.91 -15.66
C PHE A 117 12.33 -3.77 -16.35
N GLY A 118 11.15 -3.85 -15.75
CA GLY A 118 10.05 -4.68 -16.26
C GLY A 118 10.12 -6.18 -15.93
N GLU A 119 11.27 -6.72 -15.51
CA GLU A 119 11.43 -8.16 -15.24
C GLU A 119 10.92 -8.59 -13.85
N CYS A 120 10.70 -7.65 -12.94
CA CYS A 120 10.18 -7.98 -11.62
C CYS A 120 8.66 -8.23 -11.62
N ASN A 121 8.13 -8.86 -10.56
CA ASN A 121 6.70 -9.04 -10.40
C ASN A 121 5.99 -7.69 -10.19
N GLN A 122 5.48 -7.12 -11.28
CA GLN A 122 4.76 -5.85 -11.32
C GLN A 122 3.46 -5.87 -10.50
N GLY A 123 2.86 -7.04 -10.28
CA GLY A 123 1.68 -7.19 -9.41
C GLY A 123 1.99 -7.01 -7.92
N LYS A 124 3.28 -6.98 -7.54
CA LYS A 124 3.69 -6.83 -6.15
C LYS A 124 3.51 -5.38 -5.70
N LYS A 125 2.64 -5.20 -4.71
CA LYS A 125 2.46 -3.94 -4.00
C LYS A 125 3.16 -3.97 -2.65
N PHE A 126 3.76 -2.84 -2.29
CA PHE A 126 4.32 -2.60 -0.97
C PHE A 126 3.51 -1.48 -0.33
N TYR A 127 3.09 -1.65 0.93
CA TYR A 127 2.38 -0.61 1.68
C TYR A 127 3.31 0.13 2.66
N ARG A 128 4.62 -0.01 2.44
CA ARG A 128 5.69 0.62 3.19
C ARG A 128 6.87 0.93 2.26
N ALA A 129 7.27 2.20 2.24
CA ALA A 129 8.39 2.69 1.45
C ALA A 129 9.70 1.93 1.69
N ASP A 130 10.03 1.59 2.94
CA ASP A 130 11.28 0.89 3.25
C ASP A 130 11.34 -0.53 2.66
N HIS A 131 10.21 -1.24 2.65
CA HIS A 131 10.13 -2.55 2.00
C HIS A 131 10.24 -2.42 0.47
N PHE A 132 9.70 -1.35 -0.10
CA PHE A 132 9.84 -1.06 -1.52
C PHE A 132 11.29 -0.74 -1.90
N ARG A 133 11.98 0.11 -1.13
CA ARG A 133 13.42 0.37 -1.33
C ARG A 133 14.26 -0.90 -1.25
N GLN A 134 13.94 -1.80 -0.32
CA GLN A 134 14.60 -3.10 -0.24
C GLN A 134 14.37 -3.93 -1.51
N HIS A 135 13.17 -3.88 -2.07
CA HIS A 135 12.89 -4.51 -3.36
C HIS A 135 13.69 -3.88 -4.50
N LEU A 136 13.76 -2.55 -4.60
CA LEU A 136 14.60 -1.87 -5.60
C LEU A 136 16.06 -2.30 -5.48
N LYS A 137 16.57 -2.39 -4.25
CA LYS A 137 17.95 -2.83 -3.99
C LYS A 137 18.21 -4.27 -4.46
N HIS A 138 17.33 -5.21 -4.16
CA HIS A 138 17.58 -6.63 -4.43
C HIS A 138 17.10 -7.12 -5.80
N SER A 139 16.09 -6.48 -6.38
CA SER A 139 15.52 -6.88 -7.67
C SER A 139 15.96 -6.00 -8.83
N HIS A 140 16.35 -4.76 -8.55
CA HIS A 140 16.73 -3.77 -9.56
C HIS A 140 18.14 -3.22 -9.35
N ALA A 141 18.98 -3.86 -8.52
CA ALA A 141 20.31 -3.36 -8.19
C ALA A 141 20.34 -1.87 -7.78
N GLY A 142 19.25 -1.39 -7.18
CA GLY A 142 19.10 0.00 -6.78
C GLY A 142 20.03 0.37 -5.62
N THR A 143 20.59 1.57 -5.67
CA THR A 143 21.47 2.12 -4.64
C THR A 143 20.75 3.20 -3.85
N SER A 144 21.07 3.34 -2.57
CA SER A 144 20.50 4.38 -1.71
C SER A 144 21.25 5.69 -1.89
N GLY A 145 20.53 6.79 -2.12
CA GLY A 145 21.11 8.12 -2.31
C GLY A 145 20.05 9.22 -2.31
N LYS A 146 20.43 10.45 -2.66
CA LYS A 146 19.47 11.58 -2.72
C LYS A 146 18.38 11.37 -3.79
N TRP A 147 18.68 10.62 -4.85
CA TRP A 147 17.78 10.31 -5.97
C TRP A 147 16.67 9.31 -5.61
N THR A 148 16.85 8.46 -4.60
CA THR A 148 15.91 7.34 -4.37
C THR A 148 14.50 7.77 -4.01
N ASN A 149 14.35 8.96 -3.41
CA ASN A 149 13.03 9.49 -3.08
C ASN A 149 12.23 9.83 -4.35
N MET A 150 12.90 10.21 -5.44
CA MET A 150 12.23 10.54 -6.70
C MET A 150 11.61 9.29 -7.34
N LEU A 151 12.39 8.21 -7.42
CA LEU A 151 11.89 6.93 -7.94
C LEU A 151 10.79 6.34 -7.04
N GLU A 152 10.94 6.45 -5.73
CA GLU A 152 9.90 6.05 -4.78
C GLU A 152 8.59 6.79 -5.01
N ASN A 153 8.64 8.11 -5.16
CA ASN A 153 7.45 8.93 -5.41
C ASN A 153 6.83 8.60 -6.77
N ALA A 154 7.64 8.40 -7.81
CA ALA A 154 7.18 7.97 -9.13
C ALA A 154 6.49 6.59 -9.09
N CYS A 155 6.88 5.73 -8.16
CA CYS A 155 6.29 4.41 -7.96
C CYS A 155 5.09 4.40 -7.00
N MET A 156 4.74 5.55 -6.41
CA MET A 156 3.70 5.67 -5.40
C MET A 156 2.33 5.92 -6.05
N LYS A 157 1.30 5.23 -5.56
CA LYS A 157 -0.10 5.51 -5.89
C LYS A 157 -0.88 5.72 -4.58
N ASP A 158 -1.77 6.70 -4.58
CA ASP A 158 -2.76 6.87 -3.52
C ASP A 158 -3.86 5.81 -3.68
N GLU A 159 -4.13 5.07 -2.63
CA GLU A 159 -5.20 4.08 -2.54
C GLU A 159 -6.43 4.79 -1.92
N PRO A 160 -7.64 4.63 -2.50
CA PRO A 160 -8.83 5.21 -1.90
C PRO A 160 -9.01 4.71 -0.46
N PRO A 161 -9.50 5.56 0.46
CA PRO A 161 -9.69 5.16 1.85
C PRO A 161 -10.61 3.93 1.93
N PRO A 162 -10.34 3.00 2.87
CA PRO A 162 -11.24 1.89 3.11
C PRO A 162 -12.64 2.43 3.38
N VAL A 163 -13.62 2.01 2.59
CA VAL A 163 -15.03 2.32 2.88
C VAL A 163 -15.34 1.64 4.20
N LEU A 164 -15.53 2.43 5.25
CA LEU A 164 -15.99 1.91 6.54
C LEU A 164 -17.31 1.17 6.29
N PRO A 165 -17.54 -0.02 6.89
CA PRO A 165 -18.86 -0.63 6.87
C PRO A 165 -19.82 0.33 7.57
N THR A 166 -20.54 1.14 6.80
CA THR A 166 -21.63 1.94 7.33
C THR A 166 -22.69 0.96 7.82
N GLU A 167 -23.00 1.12 9.11
CA GLU A 167 -23.97 0.37 9.88
C GLU A 167 -25.17 -0.07 9.04
N ARG A 168 -25.43 -1.39 9.11
CA ARG A 168 -26.62 -2.10 8.65
C ARG A 168 -27.86 -1.20 8.77
N ALA A 169 -28.39 -0.76 7.63
CA ALA A 169 -29.71 -0.15 7.56
C ALA A 169 -30.72 -1.12 8.19
N THR A 170 -31.18 -0.78 9.39
CA THR A 170 -32.33 -1.39 10.03
C THR A 170 -33.56 -1.01 9.21
N SER A 171 -33.96 -1.93 8.33
CA SER A 171 -35.26 -1.89 7.66
C SER A 171 -36.36 -2.19 8.68
N SER A 172 -36.76 -1.17 9.43
CA SER A 172 -38.04 -1.17 10.13
C SER A 172 -39.14 -0.93 9.10
N GLY A 173 -39.77 -2.02 8.66
CA GLY A 173 -40.98 -1.98 7.85
C GLY A 173 -42.15 -1.40 8.64
N THR A 174 -42.89 -0.47 8.03
CA THR A 174 -44.28 -0.18 8.41
C THR A 174 -45.10 0.08 7.15
N THR A 175 -46.27 -0.53 7.16
CA THR A 175 -47.24 -0.82 6.12
C THR A 175 -48.04 0.39 5.63
N ALA A 176 -48.47 0.38 4.35
CA ALA A 176 -49.87 0.46 3.93
C ALA A 176 -50.00 0.43 2.39
N GLY A 177 -50.81 -0.50 1.86
CA GLY A 177 -51.33 -0.51 0.47
C GLY A 177 -52.45 0.54 0.28
N PRO A 178 -53.17 0.61 -0.86
CA PRO A 178 -53.75 -0.52 -1.63
C PRO A 178 -53.46 -0.46 -3.16
N ALA A 179 -53.29 -1.59 -3.87
CA ALA A 179 -54.31 -2.42 -4.55
C ALA A 179 -55.15 -1.71 -5.64
N ALA A 180 -54.92 -2.07 -6.92
CA ALA A 180 -55.98 -2.36 -7.92
C ALA A 180 -55.41 -2.92 -9.26
N LEU A 181 -55.78 -4.17 -9.55
CA LEU A 181 -56.33 -4.71 -10.81
C LEU A 181 -55.47 -4.62 -12.10
N ASP A 182 -54.84 -5.74 -12.53
CA ASP A 182 -55.37 -6.79 -13.42
C ASP A 182 -55.78 -6.30 -14.83
N ARG A 183 -55.02 -6.71 -15.86
CA ARG A 183 -55.49 -7.58 -16.97
C ARG A 183 -54.44 -7.76 -18.06
N THR A 184 -54.10 -9.03 -18.24
CA THR A 184 -53.67 -9.76 -19.44
C THR A 184 -53.92 -9.11 -20.81
N SER A 185 -52.94 -9.23 -21.71
CA SER A 185 -53.17 -9.78 -23.06
C SER A 185 -51.87 -10.31 -23.70
N LYS A 186 -52.00 -11.55 -24.17
CA LYS A 186 -51.07 -12.39 -24.93
C LYS A 186 -50.93 -11.88 -26.37
N GLY A 187 -49.76 -12.08 -26.99
CA GLY A 187 -49.59 -11.97 -28.44
C GLY A 187 -48.14 -12.09 -28.91
N ASP A 188 -47.61 -13.31 -28.95
CA ASP A 188 -46.69 -13.75 -30.03
C ASP A 188 -47.53 -13.94 -31.33
N PRO A 189 -46.99 -14.04 -32.57
CA PRO A 189 -45.63 -14.45 -32.96
C PRO A 189 -45.02 -13.72 -34.21
N MET A 190 -43.73 -13.93 -34.48
CA MET A 190 -43.22 -14.62 -35.69
C MET A 190 -41.74 -14.29 -35.97
N ASP A 191 -41.07 -15.37 -36.33
CA ASP A 191 -39.74 -15.55 -36.91
C ASP A 191 -39.59 -14.77 -38.23
N GLU A 192 -38.45 -14.10 -38.43
CA GLU A 192 -37.88 -14.02 -39.77
C GLU A 192 -36.35 -13.90 -39.71
N SER A 193 -35.76 -14.81 -40.46
CA SER A 193 -34.34 -14.99 -40.71
C SER A 193 -33.80 -13.96 -41.72
N ASN A 194 -32.46 -13.90 -41.82
CA ASN A 194 -31.66 -13.65 -43.03
C ASN A 194 -30.79 -12.38 -43.02
N GLY A 195 -29.48 -12.58 -43.25
CA GLY A 195 -28.51 -11.53 -43.56
C GLY A 195 -27.12 -11.80 -43.00
#